data_AF-A0A7S3WK82-F1
#
_entry.id   AF-A0A7S3WK82-F1
#
_cell.length_a   1.000
_cell.length_b   1.000
_cell.length_c   1.000
_cell.angle_alpha   90.00
_cell.angle_beta   90.00
_cell.angle_gamma   90.00
#
_symmetry.space_group_name_H-M   'P 1'
#
loop_
_entity.id
_entity.type
_entity.pdbx_description
1 polymer ?
#
loop_
_entity_poly.entity_id
_entity_poly.type
_entity_poly.pdbx_seq_one_letter_code
_entity_poly.pdbx_strand_id
1 'polypeptide(L)'
;MRAVTGEGVTFLNIPRTYYGLLEPESLVSVDTELRRDGCPSGLAEPLALELVAALRAAGLLDAAGALSLDADAAAIDAALGGVVGYRDAPAATREMVGRVVCRSVYVNLWKLLGPQLSEATYLSIVRNQILIDVQGEDVLLQIFTSVVLQREPGTEAPFLEFIQRVCAECSGAGGAPQPIRPGCGGFGIRNFLTLFLSIEVSKAMLDSERAAEQGRDAEAAFHQRRVRLFTDQLVEANPVLTEISDCMTAEGRALDAGDADAAAEWGRRKDRANLALAECSQKYNRLMGELREEGWGDSDSAA
;
A
#
# COMPACT_ATOMS: atom_id res chain seq x y z
N MET A 1 22.73 -12.98 8.74
CA MET A 1 23.92 -12.21 8.30
C MET A 1 24.21 -11.04 9.24
N ARG A 2 23.30 -10.05 9.38
CA ARG A 2 23.47 -8.89 10.29
C ARG A 2 23.80 -9.24 11.76
N ALA A 3 23.16 -10.29 12.31
CA ALA A 3 23.43 -10.78 13.67
C ALA A 3 24.81 -11.47 13.85
N VAL A 4 25.49 -11.79 12.74
CA VAL A 4 26.74 -12.56 12.72
C VAL A 4 27.92 -11.69 12.29
N THR A 5 27.72 -10.75 11.37
CA THR A 5 28.79 -9.91 10.80
C THR A 5 28.64 -8.43 11.14
N GLY A 6 27.49 -7.98 11.67
CA GLY A 6 27.14 -6.55 11.73
C GLY A 6 26.85 -5.92 10.35
N GLU A 7 27.18 -6.64 9.28
CA GLU A 7 27.05 -6.20 7.90
C GLU A 7 25.86 -6.88 7.23
N GLY A 8 25.08 -6.09 6.49
CA GLY A 8 23.92 -6.57 5.77
C GLY A 8 23.11 -5.42 5.18
N VAL A 9 22.33 -5.75 4.17
CA VAL A 9 21.39 -4.82 3.55
C VAL A 9 20.16 -4.69 4.44
N THR A 10 19.73 -3.45 4.69
CA THR A 10 18.43 -3.18 5.32
C THR A 10 17.46 -2.78 4.22
N PHE A 11 16.22 -3.26 4.28
CA PHE A 11 15.16 -2.87 3.35
C PHE A 11 14.36 -1.69 3.90
N LEU A 12 13.79 -0.91 3.00
CA LEU A 12 12.85 0.14 3.37
C LEU A 12 11.62 -0.49 4.02
N ASN A 13 11.16 0.14 5.10
CA ASN A 13 9.98 -0.29 5.80
C ASN A 13 8.74 0.23 5.04
N ILE A 14 7.92 -0.69 4.53
CA ILE A 14 6.64 -0.34 3.89
C ILE A 14 5.54 -0.37 4.95
N PRO A 15 4.75 0.71 5.11
CA PRO A 15 3.70 0.75 6.11
C PRO A 15 2.61 -0.27 5.82
N ARG A 16 2.02 -0.82 6.87
CA ARG A 16 0.96 -1.82 6.80
C ARG A 16 -0.27 -1.36 6.02
N THR A 17 -0.56 -0.06 6.07
CA THR A 17 -1.64 0.61 5.33
C THR A 17 -1.57 0.38 3.83
N TYR A 18 -0.37 0.19 3.26
CA TYR A 18 -0.20 -0.15 1.85
C TYR A 18 -0.86 -1.50 1.51
N TYR A 19 -0.66 -2.49 2.36
CA TYR A 19 -1.14 -3.86 2.15
C TYR A 19 -2.61 -4.05 2.51
N GLY A 20 -3.03 -3.47 3.62
CA GLY A 20 -4.38 -3.60 4.12
C GLY A 20 -4.49 -3.37 5.62
N LEU A 21 -5.67 -2.91 6.02
CA LEU A 21 -6.08 -2.71 7.41
C LEU A 21 -7.44 -3.36 7.62
N LEU A 22 -7.72 -3.76 8.85
CA LEU A 22 -9.05 -4.17 9.27
C LEU A 22 -9.81 -2.96 9.82
N GLU A 23 -10.87 -2.58 9.12
CA GLU A 23 -11.82 -1.57 9.56
C GLU A 23 -13.19 -2.21 9.87
N PRO A 24 -14.01 -1.65 10.76
CA PRO A 24 -15.36 -2.15 11.02
C PRO A 24 -16.19 -2.32 9.75
N GLU A 25 -16.06 -1.39 8.80
CA GLU A 25 -16.71 -1.43 7.49
C GLU A 25 -16.39 -2.72 6.70
N SER A 26 -15.19 -3.29 6.89
CA SER A 26 -14.78 -4.54 6.24
C SER A 26 -15.65 -5.74 6.67
N LEU A 27 -16.21 -5.69 7.88
CA LEU A 27 -17.09 -6.72 8.43
C LEU A 27 -18.58 -6.41 8.18
N VAL A 28 -18.93 -5.13 8.04
CA VAL A 28 -20.30 -4.69 7.72
C VAL A 28 -20.63 -4.97 6.24
N SER A 29 -19.69 -4.69 5.34
CA SER A 29 -19.87 -4.89 3.90
C SER A 29 -18.82 -5.87 3.38
N VAL A 30 -19.19 -7.15 3.41
CA VAL A 30 -18.33 -8.23 2.94
C VAL A 30 -18.19 -8.16 1.41
N ASP A 31 -16.96 -8.34 0.92
CA ASP A 31 -16.65 -8.33 -0.52
C ASP A 31 -17.56 -9.29 -1.32
N THR A 32 -17.96 -8.84 -2.50
CA THR A 32 -18.75 -9.61 -3.46
C THR A 32 -18.21 -11.01 -3.76
N GLU A 33 -16.90 -11.24 -3.74
CA GLU A 33 -16.34 -12.58 -3.93
C GLU A 33 -16.64 -13.51 -2.77
N LEU A 34 -16.46 -13.06 -1.53
CA LEU A 34 -16.80 -13.84 -0.35
C LEU A 34 -18.31 -14.16 -0.33
N ARG A 35 -19.15 -13.24 -0.80
CA ARG A 35 -20.59 -13.51 -0.97
C ARG A 35 -20.88 -14.58 -2.03
N ARG A 36 -20.11 -14.65 -3.12
CA ARG A 36 -20.24 -15.71 -4.14
C ARG A 36 -19.86 -17.09 -3.59
N ASP A 37 -18.97 -17.15 -2.61
CA ASP A 37 -18.61 -18.37 -1.88
C ASP A 37 -19.68 -18.80 -0.85
N GLY A 38 -20.83 -18.11 -0.80
CA GLY A 38 -21.92 -18.41 0.12
C GLY A 38 -21.74 -17.79 1.52
N CYS A 39 -20.78 -16.89 1.72
CA CYS A 39 -20.67 -16.15 2.97
C CYS A 39 -21.85 -15.18 3.16
N PRO A 40 -22.25 -14.88 4.41
CA PRO A 40 -23.24 -13.83 4.70
C PRO A 40 -22.85 -12.48 4.10
N SER A 41 -23.85 -11.61 3.88
CA SER A 41 -23.63 -10.27 3.29
C SER A 41 -22.79 -9.33 4.16
N GLY A 42 -22.73 -9.61 5.46
CA GLY A 42 -21.94 -8.88 6.46
C GLY A 42 -22.60 -8.91 7.83
N LEU A 43 -22.05 -8.11 8.75
CA LEU A 43 -22.52 -7.96 10.12
C LEU A 43 -23.28 -6.64 10.33
N ALA A 44 -24.04 -6.58 11.41
CA ALA A 44 -24.53 -5.30 11.92
C ALA A 44 -23.34 -4.48 12.45
N GLU A 45 -23.37 -3.17 12.20
CA GLU A 45 -22.30 -2.22 12.57
C GLU A 45 -21.87 -2.30 14.05
N PRO A 46 -22.79 -2.39 15.06
CA PRO A 46 -22.37 -2.50 16.45
C PRO A 46 -21.53 -3.75 16.73
N LEU A 47 -21.88 -4.88 16.10
CA LEU A 47 -21.12 -6.12 16.26
C LEU A 47 -19.74 -5.99 15.60
N ALA A 48 -19.65 -5.40 14.40
CA ALA A 48 -18.36 -5.19 13.74
C ALA A 48 -17.40 -4.34 14.59
N LEU A 49 -17.91 -3.27 15.22
CA LEU A 49 -17.15 -2.41 16.14
C LEU A 49 -16.65 -3.19 17.37
N GLU A 50 -17.51 -4.01 17.98
CA GLU A 50 -17.14 -4.86 19.12
C GLU A 50 -16.04 -5.87 18.77
N LEU A 51 -16.11 -6.49 17.58
CA LEU A 51 -15.10 -7.47 17.16
C LEU A 51 -13.74 -6.81 16.91
N VAL A 52 -13.71 -5.65 16.25
CA VAL A 52 -12.46 -4.90 16.05
C VAL A 52 -11.86 -4.46 17.39
N ALA A 53 -12.70 -4.01 18.32
CA ALA A 53 -12.26 -3.65 19.67
C ALA A 53 -11.70 -4.86 20.44
N ALA A 54 -12.32 -6.03 20.33
CA ALA A 54 -11.85 -7.26 20.97
C ALA A 54 -10.46 -7.70 20.44
N LEU A 55 -10.26 -7.66 19.12
CA LEU A 55 -8.96 -7.98 18.50
C LEU A 55 -7.86 -7.00 18.93
N ARG A 56 -8.18 -5.70 19.05
CA ARG A 56 -7.25 -4.69 19.55
C ARG A 56 -6.92 -4.91 21.04
N ALA A 57 -7.92 -5.21 21.86
CA ALA A 57 -7.72 -5.52 23.28
C ALA A 57 -6.86 -6.78 23.50
N ALA A 58 -6.95 -7.74 22.58
CA ALA A 58 -6.10 -8.94 22.57
C ALA A 58 -4.69 -8.69 22.01
N GLY A 59 -4.36 -7.48 21.55
CA GLY A 59 -3.07 -7.13 20.96
C GLY A 59 -2.83 -7.73 19.57
N LEU A 60 -3.88 -8.21 18.89
CA LEU A 60 -3.79 -8.75 17.53
C LEU A 60 -3.85 -7.66 16.46
N LEU A 61 -4.49 -6.52 16.77
CA LEU A 61 -4.52 -5.33 15.92
C LEU A 61 -3.75 -4.19 16.58
N ASP A 62 -3.00 -3.44 15.78
CA ASP A 62 -2.43 -2.17 16.22
C ASP A 62 -3.47 -1.03 16.24
N ALA A 63 -3.01 0.18 16.57
CA ALA A 63 -3.87 1.38 16.60
C ALA A 63 -4.45 1.72 15.23
N ALA A 64 -3.72 1.45 14.14
CA ALA A 64 -4.15 1.67 12.76
C ALA A 64 -5.08 0.56 12.23
N GLY A 65 -5.19 -0.57 12.93
CA GLY A 65 -5.98 -1.72 12.50
C GLY A 65 -5.20 -2.73 11.65
N ALA A 66 -3.87 -2.71 11.69
CA ALA A 66 -3.06 -3.75 11.06
C ALA A 66 -3.05 -5.02 11.92
N LEU A 67 -3.42 -6.15 11.32
CA LEU A 67 -3.36 -7.45 11.97
C LEU A 67 -1.92 -7.96 12.06
N SER A 68 -1.57 -8.50 13.22
CA SER A 68 -0.30 -9.20 13.45
C SER A 68 -0.11 -10.34 12.44
N LEU A 69 1.10 -10.45 11.88
CA LEU A 69 1.46 -11.50 10.92
C LEU A 69 1.67 -12.87 11.55
N ASP A 70 1.73 -12.91 12.88
CA ASP A 70 1.85 -14.13 13.68
C ASP A 70 0.50 -14.54 14.29
N ALA A 71 -0.57 -13.78 14.03
CA ALA A 71 -1.92 -14.16 14.44
C ALA A 71 -2.36 -15.39 13.66
N ASP A 72 -2.66 -16.47 14.37
CA ASP A 72 -3.28 -17.66 13.80
C ASP A 72 -4.80 -17.67 14.04
N ALA A 73 -5.49 -18.59 13.37
CA ALA A 73 -6.94 -18.71 13.47
C ALA A 73 -7.42 -19.00 14.92
N ALA A 74 -6.62 -19.70 15.72
CA ALA A 74 -6.97 -20.02 17.10
C ALA A 74 -6.89 -18.79 18.00
N ALA A 75 -5.86 -17.97 17.84
CA ALA A 75 -5.71 -16.70 18.54
C ALA A 75 -6.83 -15.71 18.18
N ILE A 76 -7.19 -15.64 16.89
CA ILE A 76 -8.32 -14.82 16.42
C ILE A 76 -9.63 -15.30 17.05
N ASP A 77 -9.94 -16.60 16.97
CA ASP A 77 -11.20 -17.12 17.53
C ASP A 77 -11.26 -16.96 19.06
N ALA A 78 -10.14 -17.16 19.76
CA ALA A 78 -10.04 -16.94 21.20
C ALA A 78 -10.27 -15.48 21.58
N ALA A 79 -9.71 -14.53 20.83
CA ALA A 79 -9.92 -13.09 21.06
C ALA A 79 -11.39 -12.68 20.86
N LEU A 80 -12.05 -13.29 19.87
CA LEU A 80 -13.45 -12.99 19.54
C LEU A 80 -14.46 -13.76 20.40
N GLY A 81 -14.07 -14.87 21.04
CA GLY A 81 -14.96 -15.75 21.80
C GLY A 81 -15.66 -15.11 23.01
N GLY A 82 -15.15 -13.98 23.49
CA GLY A 82 -15.80 -13.16 24.53
C GLY A 82 -16.97 -12.31 24.03
N VAL A 83 -17.06 -12.07 22.72
CA VAL A 83 -18.11 -11.24 22.11
C VAL A 83 -19.36 -12.09 21.88
N VAL A 84 -20.43 -11.79 22.63
CA VAL A 84 -21.69 -12.57 22.62
C VAL A 84 -22.23 -12.75 21.21
N GLY A 85 -22.29 -11.67 20.43
CA GLY A 85 -22.81 -11.70 19.06
C GLY A 85 -21.99 -12.53 18.07
N TYR A 86 -20.70 -12.79 18.35
CA TYR A 86 -19.86 -13.68 17.56
C TYR A 86 -19.93 -15.12 18.05
N ARG A 87 -19.85 -15.32 19.38
CA ARG A 87 -19.93 -16.65 20.00
C ARG A 87 -21.21 -17.38 19.64
N ASP A 88 -22.32 -16.65 19.65
CA ASP A 88 -23.66 -17.20 19.41
C ASP A 88 -24.02 -17.18 17.91
N ALA A 89 -23.11 -16.69 17.04
CA ALA A 89 -23.34 -16.61 15.61
C ALA A 89 -23.28 -17.99 14.91
N PRO A 90 -24.01 -18.15 13.80
CA PRO A 90 -23.89 -19.34 12.94
C PRO A 90 -22.45 -19.60 12.53
N ALA A 91 -22.09 -20.87 12.32
CA ALA A 91 -20.73 -21.26 11.93
C ALA A 91 -20.25 -20.53 10.66
N ALA A 92 -21.14 -20.37 9.66
CA ALA A 92 -20.84 -19.63 8.43
C ALA A 92 -20.51 -18.14 8.68
N THR A 93 -21.12 -17.52 9.69
CA THR A 93 -20.80 -16.13 10.08
C THR A 93 -19.43 -16.05 10.73
N ARG A 94 -19.10 -17.00 11.63
CA ARG A 94 -17.78 -17.05 12.27
C ARG A 94 -16.67 -17.33 11.26
N GLU A 95 -16.90 -18.23 10.31
CA GLU A 95 -16.00 -18.51 9.19
C GLU A 95 -15.78 -17.27 8.31
N MET A 96 -16.86 -16.56 7.95
CA MET A 96 -16.76 -15.30 7.20
C MET A 96 -15.93 -14.26 7.93
N VAL A 97 -16.15 -14.07 9.24
CA VAL A 97 -15.36 -13.15 10.06
C VAL A 97 -13.89 -13.53 10.03
N GLY A 98 -13.56 -14.82 10.23
CA GLY A 98 -12.19 -15.31 10.15
C GLY A 98 -11.54 -15.01 8.79
N ARG A 99 -12.25 -15.25 7.68
CA ARG A 99 -11.76 -14.94 6.33
C ARG A 99 -11.52 -13.44 6.12
N VAL A 100 -12.44 -12.59 6.55
CA VAL A 100 -12.30 -11.12 6.44
C VAL A 100 -11.12 -10.63 7.28
N VAL A 101 -11.00 -11.09 8.52
CA VAL A 101 -9.89 -10.71 9.42
C VAL A 101 -8.55 -11.15 8.83
N CYS A 102 -8.40 -12.41 8.40
CA CYS A 102 -7.15 -12.88 7.80
C CYS A 102 -6.82 -12.15 6.48
N ARG A 103 -7.82 -11.90 5.62
CA ARG A 103 -7.64 -11.19 4.36
C ARG A 103 -7.29 -9.71 4.54
N SER A 104 -7.67 -9.10 5.66
CA SER A 104 -7.33 -7.70 5.97
C SER A 104 -5.82 -7.41 5.89
N VAL A 105 -4.98 -8.43 6.14
CA VAL A 105 -3.52 -8.38 6.04
C VAL A 105 -3.03 -7.91 4.66
N TYR A 106 -3.78 -8.22 3.59
CA TYR A 106 -3.43 -7.95 2.20
C TYR A 106 -4.63 -7.47 1.36
N VAL A 107 -5.68 -6.96 1.99
CA VAL A 107 -6.97 -6.67 1.31
C VAL A 107 -6.81 -5.65 0.16
N ASN A 108 -5.89 -4.69 0.27
CA ASN A 108 -5.64 -3.73 -0.80
C ASN A 108 -4.96 -4.40 -2.00
N LEU A 109 -4.04 -5.33 -1.74
CA LEU A 109 -3.42 -6.13 -2.80
C LEU A 109 -4.43 -7.10 -3.44
N TRP A 110 -5.35 -7.67 -2.65
CA TRP A 110 -6.44 -8.51 -3.16
C TRP A 110 -7.38 -7.72 -4.08
N LYS A 111 -7.76 -6.50 -3.70
CA LYS A 111 -8.59 -5.62 -4.55
C LYS A 111 -7.89 -5.29 -5.88
N LEU A 112 -6.56 -5.23 -5.89
CA LEU A 112 -5.78 -4.91 -7.08
C LEU A 112 -5.57 -6.12 -8.01
N LEU A 113 -5.20 -7.26 -7.44
CA LEU A 113 -4.73 -8.44 -8.18
C LEU A 113 -5.75 -9.60 -8.20
N GLY A 114 -6.69 -9.61 -7.25
CA GLY A 114 -7.70 -10.65 -7.12
C GLY A 114 -7.10 -12.06 -6.99
N PRO A 115 -7.65 -13.07 -7.69
CA PRO A 115 -7.18 -14.45 -7.56
C PRO A 115 -5.91 -14.76 -8.38
N GLN A 116 -5.23 -13.77 -8.96
CA GLN A 116 -4.02 -13.98 -9.77
C GLN A 116 -2.85 -14.58 -8.97
N LEU A 117 -2.80 -14.28 -7.66
CA LEU A 117 -1.79 -14.82 -6.74
C LEU A 117 -2.45 -15.67 -5.66
N SER A 118 -1.72 -16.66 -5.15
CA SER A 118 -2.18 -17.45 -4.00
C SER A 118 -2.15 -16.61 -2.71
N GLU A 119 -3.00 -16.93 -1.74
CA GLU A 119 -2.98 -16.28 -0.41
C GLU A 119 -1.60 -16.40 0.27
N ALA A 120 -0.91 -17.53 0.10
CA ALA A 120 0.46 -17.71 0.59
C ALA A 120 1.45 -16.73 -0.06
N THR A 121 1.26 -16.40 -1.34
CA THR A 121 2.05 -15.39 -2.05
C THR A 121 1.78 -14.00 -1.52
N TYR A 122 0.50 -13.63 -1.29
CA TYR A 122 0.16 -12.36 -0.65
C TYR A 122 0.79 -12.20 0.73
N LEU A 123 0.68 -13.22 1.58
CA LEU A 123 1.31 -13.19 2.90
C LEU A 123 2.84 -13.07 2.81
N SER A 124 3.46 -13.70 1.81
CA SER A 124 4.89 -13.57 1.56
C SER A 124 5.28 -12.16 1.11
N ILE A 125 4.48 -11.54 0.23
CA ILE A 125 4.66 -10.14 -0.19
C ILE A 125 4.63 -9.22 1.02
N VAL A 126 3.62 -9.38 1.85
CA VAL A 126 3.40 -8.56 3.05
C VAL A 126 4.52 -8.74 4.09
N ARG A 127 4.93 -10.00 4.37
CA ARG A 127 6.01 -10.31 5.32
C ARG A 127 7.37 -9.78 4.87
N ASN A 128 7.63 -9.82 3.57
CA ASN A 128 8.90 -9.36 3.00
C ASN A 128 8.86 -7.88 2.58
N GLN A 129 7.76 -7.17 2.83
CA GLN A 129 7.62 -5.75 2.51
C GLN A 129 7.83 -5.43 1.02
N ILE A 130 7.30 -6.31 0.16
CA ILE A 130 7.39 -6.18 -1.29
C ILE A 130 6.29 -5.23 -1.78
N LEU A 131 6.64 -4.33 -2.68
CA LEU A 131 5.72 -3.45 -3.39
C LEU A 131 5.27 -4.12 -4.69
N ILE A 132 4.03 -3.86 -5.07
CA ILE A 132 3.35 -4.45 -6.21
C ILE A 132 2.88 -3.34 -7.14
N ASP A 133 3.31 -3.41 -8.40
CA ASP A 133 2.69 -2.65 -9.49
C ASP A 133 2.10 -3.60 -10.53
N VAL A 134 1.09 -3.13 -11.26
CA VAL A 134 0.31 -3.93 -12.22
C VAL A 134 0.07 -3.10 -13.46
N GLN A 135 0.40 -3.64 -14.62
CA GLN A 135 0.20 -2.97 -15.91
C GLN A 135 -0.50 -3.94 -16.86
N GLY A 136 -1.81 -3.75 -17.01
CA GLY A 136 -2.68 -4.75 -17.65
C GLY A 136 -2.68 -6.05 -16.84
N GLU A 137 -2.19 -7.13 -17.45
CA GLU A 137 -2.07 -8.46 -16.83
C GLU A 137 -0.65 -8.75 -16.31
N ASP A 138 0.30 -7.84 -16.54
CA ASP A 138 1.69 -7.99 -16.09
C ASP A 138 1.85 -7.43 -14.66
N VAL A 139 2.59 -8.14 -13.81
CA VAL A 139 2.84 -7.77 -12.40
C VAL A 139 4.32 -7.53 -12.16
N LEU A 140 4.63 -6.44 -11.46
CA LEU A 140 5.97 -6.07 -11.04
C LEU A 140 6.04 -6.10 -9.51
N LEU A 141 6.93 -6.94 -8.99
CA LEU A 141 7.27 -7.02 -7.57
C LEU A 141 8.58 -6.27 -7.35
N GLN A 142 8.63 -5.36 -6.38
CA GLN A 142 9.80 -4.52 -6.11
C GLN A 142 10.09 -4.47 -4.61
N ILE A 143 11.36 -4.46 -4.24
CA ILE A 143 11.80 -4.17 -2.87
C ILE A 143 13.06 -3.32 -2.92
N PHE A 144 13.12 -2.34 -2.03
CA PHE A 144 14.15 -1.30 -2.02
C PHE A 144 14.97 -1.39 -0.75
N THR A 145 16.27 -1.19 -0.88
CA THR A 145 17.15 -1.10 0.28
C THR A 145 17.11 0.31 0.87
N SER A 146 17.43 0.43 2.16
CA SER A 146 17.96 1.68 2.70
C SER A 146 19.24 2.06 1.94
N VAL A 147 19.68 3.32 2.10
CA VAL A 147 20.95 3.78 1.51
C VAL A 147 22.10 2.86 1.91
N VAL A 148 22.92 2.50 0.94
CA VAL A 148 24.15 1.72 1.12
C VAL A 148 25.34 2.63 0.89
N LEU A 149 26.45 2.33 1.56
CA LEU A 149 27.71 3.10 1.43
C LEU A 149 27.61 4.57 1.87
N GLN A 150 26.60 4.94 2.69
CA GLN A 150 26.51 6.27 3.27
C GLN A 150 27.66 6.50 4.25
N ARG A 151 28.52 7.49 3.97
CA ARG A 151 29.68 7.82 4.79
C ARG A 151 29.35 8.77 5.92
N GLU A 152 28.49 9.74 5.65
CA GLU A 152 28.07 10.76 6.60
C GLU A 152 26.53 10.84 6.64
N PRO A 153 25.91 10.96 7.83
CA PRO A 153 24.48 11.14 7.93
C PRO A 153 24.00 12.36 7.13
N GLY A 154 22.96 12.17 6.31
CA GLY A 154 22.36 13.25 5.52
C GLY A 154 22.99 13.49 4.15
N THR A 155 24.09 12.79 3.80
CA THR A 155 24.64 12.86 2.44
C THR A 155 23.95 11.86 1.52
N GLU A 156 23.84 12.23 0.24
CA GLU A 156 23.36 11.32 -0.81
C GLU A 156 24.22 10.05 -0.87
N ALA A 157 23.55 8.92 -1.06
CA ALA A 157 24.16 7.61 -1.14
C ALA A 157 23.30 6.70 -2.00
N PRO A 158 23.90 5.72 -2.71
CA PRO A 158 23.15 4.81 -3.55
C PRO A 158 22.24 3.90 -2.73
N PHE A 159 21.21 3.35 -3.36
CA PHE A 159 20.40 2.24 -2.85
C PHE A 159 20.25 1.19 -3.95
N LEU A 160 19.77 0.00 -3.58
CA LEU A 160 19.49 -1.07 -4.53
C LEU A 160 17.98 -1.30 -4.62
N GLU A 161 17.53 -1.59 -5.83
CA GLU A 161 16.18 -2.05 -6.12
C GLU A 161 16.26 -3.49 -6.64
N PHE A 162 15.51 -4.39 -6.01
CA PHE A 162 15.35 -5.76 -6.49
C PHE A 162 13.96 -5.92 -7.06
N ILE A 163 13.89 -6.42 -8.30
CA ILE A 163 12.61 -6.57 -9.01
C ILE A 163 12.40 -8.00 -9.49
N GLN A 164 11.14 -8.40 -9.54
CA GLN A 164 10.69 -9.59 -10.26
C GLN A 164 9.49 -9.20 -11.14
N ARG A 165 9.53 -9.62 -12.41
CA ARG A 165 8.47 -9.38 -13.38
C ARG A 165 7.73 -10.69 -13.63
N VAL A 166 6.42 -10.67 -13.45
CA VAL A 166 5.51 -11.77 -13.78
C VAL A 166 4.68 -11.31 -14.96
N CYS A 167 5.00 -11.81 -16.14
CA CYS A 167 4.35 -11.40 -17.37
C CYS A 167 3.19 -12.33 -17.70
N ALA A 168 2.10 -11.77 -18.20
CA ALA A 168 1.05 -12.55 -18.83
C ALA A 168 1.65 -13.36 -19.99
N GLU A 169 1.27 -14.62 -20.10
CA GLU A 169 1.74 -15.50 -21.17
C GLU A 169 1.30 -14.94 -22.53
N CYS A 170 2.23 -14.34 -23.27
CA CYS A 170 2.03 -14.14 -24.70
C CYS A 170 2.22 -15.49 -25.38
N SER A 171 1.13 -16.23 -25.60
CA SER A 171 1.15 -17.41 -26.44
C SER A 171 1.45 -16.94 -27.87
N GLY A 172 2.66 -17.22 -28.37
CA GLY A 172 2.98 -16.96 -29.77
C GLY A 172 2.11 -17.81 -30.70
N ALA A 173 2.08 -17.47 -31.99
CA ALA A 173 1.51 -18.35 -33.01
C ALA A 173 2.16 -19.76 -32.90
N GLY A 174 1.39 -20.74 -32.42
CA GLY A 174 1.87 -22.12 -32.20
C GLY A 174 2.16 -22.51 -30.74
N GLY A 175 1.86 -21.66 -29.75
CA GLY A 175 1.97 -22.03 -28.33
C GLY A 175 3.40 -22.01 -27.75
N ALA A 176 4.36 -21.44 -28.48
CA ALA A 176 5.71 -21.23 -27.97
C ALA A 176 5.73 -20.09 -26.95
N PRO A 177 6.41 -20.25 -25.79
CA PRO A 177 6.59 -19.17 -24.84
C PRO A 177 7.40 -18.04 -25.47
N GLN A 178 6.84 -16.84 -25.52
CA GLN A 178 7.59 -15.67 -25.96
C GLN A 178 8.58 -15.22 -24.89
N PRO A 179 9.72 -14.63 -25.29
CA PRO A 179 10.63 -13.99 -24.34
C PRO A 179 9.90 -12.90 -23.55
N ILE A 180 10.26 -12.74 -22.27
CA ILE A 180 9.75 -11.66 -21.42
C ILE A 180 10.01 -10.32 -22.11
N ARG A 181 8.94 -9.57 -22.36
CA ARG A 181 9.04 -8.23 -22.93
C ARG A 181 9.85 -7.31 -22.00
N PRO A 182 10.83 -6.55 -22.51
CA PRO A 182 11.51 -5.55 -21.71
C PRO A 182 10.50 -4.60 -21.07
N GLY A 183 10.61 -4.36 -19.76
CA GLY A 183 9.67 -3.49 -19.04
C GLY A 183 8.30 -4.10 -18.71
N CYS A 184 8.10 -5.41 -18.90
CA CYS A 184 6.86 -6.11 -18.51
C CYS A 184 6.46 -5.87 -17.04
N GLY A 185 5.26 -5.33 -16.78
CA GLY A 185 4.79 -4.92 -15.46
C GLY A 185 5.21 -3.48 -15.07
N GLY A 186 5.89 -2.76 -15.96
CA GLY A 186 6.20 -1.34 -15.83
C GLY A 186 7.49 -1.05 -15.08
N PHE A 187 7.62 0.13 -14.49
CA PHE A 187 8.78 0.51 -13.67
C PHE A 187 8.39 0.86 -12.23
N GLY A 188 7.18 0.50 -11.81
CA GLY A 188 6.73 0.79 -10.46
C GLY A 188 6.33 2.24 -10.27
N ILE A 189 5.78 2.88 -11.30
CA ILE A 189 5.55 4.33 -11.25
C ILE A 189 4.54 4.71 -10.15
N ARG A 190 3.60 3.81 -9.83
CA ARG A 190 2.69 3.94 -8.66
C ARG A 190 3.39 3.62 -7.34
N ASN A 191 4.34 2.70 -7.36
CA ASN A 191 5.18 2.38 -6.21
C ASN A 191 6.14 3.51 -5.86
N PHE A 192 6.60 4.30 -6.82
CA PHE A 192 7.50 5.44 -6.59
C PHE A 192 6.87 6.53 -5.72
N LEU A 193 5.65 6.96 -6.04
CA LEU A 193 4.93 7.93 -5.21
C LEU A 193 4.52 7.32 -3.87
N THR A 194 4.13 6.04 -3.86
CA THR A 194 3.89 5.32 -2.61
C THR A 194 5.16 5.22 -1.76
N LEU A 195 6.35 5.01 -2.29
CA LEU A 195 7.61 4.95 -1.53
C LEU A 195 7.99 6.29 -0.91
N PHE A 196 8.03 7.35 -1.71
CA PHE A 196 8.42 8.66 -1.20
C PHE A 196 7.38 9.22 -0.23
N LEU A 197 6.10 9.10 -0.57
CA LEU A 197 5.03 9.56 0.31
C LEU A 197 4.84 8.61 1.50
N SER A 198 5.06 7.30 1.40
CA SER A 198 4.96 6.41 2.56
C SER A 198 6.07 6.64 3.56
N ILE A 199 7.29 6.96 3.14
CA ILE A 199 8.37 7.35 4.06
C ILE A 199 7.99 8.64 4.78
N GLU A 200 7.52 9.65 4.02
CA GLU A 200 7.16 10.95 4.57
C GLU A 200 5.88 10.89 5.44
N VAL A 201 4.88 10.11 5.04
CA VAL A 201 3.66 9.82 5.80
C VAL A 201 4.00 9.03 7.05
N SER A 202 4.79 7.95 6.95
CA SER A 202 5.16 7.14 8.12
C SER A 202 5.95 7.98 9.12
N LYS A 203 6.88 8.81 8.64
CA LYS A 203 7.60 9.76 9.49
C LYS A 203 6.64 10.76 10.15
N ALA A 204 5.75 11.37 9.38
CA ALA A 204 4.78 12.32 9.91
C ALA A 204 3.79 11.66 10.90
N MET A 205 3.39 10.41 10.67
CA MET A 205 2.56 9.63 11.60
C MET A 205 3.30 9.36 12.90
N LEU A 206 4.54 8.87 12.84
CA LEU A 206 5.38 8.64 14.03
C LEU A 206 5.63 9.93 14.81
N ASP A 207 5.92 11.04 14.11
CA ASP A 207 6.10 12.34 14.75
C ASP A 207 4.80 12.79 15.43
N SER A 208 3.64 12.57 14.80
CA SER A 208 2.32 12.88 15.37
C SER A 208 2.01 12.07 16.62
N GLU A 209 2.24 10.75 16.59
CA GLU A 209 2.05 9.84 17.72
C GLU A 209 2.95 10.22 18.89
N ARG A 210 4.24 10.48 18.64
CA ARG A 210 5.20 10.90 19.67
C ARG A 210 4.85 12.26 20.27
N ALA A 211 4.34 13.20 19.48
CA ALA A 211 3.88 14.49 19.98
C ALA A 211 2.63 14.31 20.87
N ALA A 212 1.68 13.48 20.45
CA ALA A 212 0.47 13.17 21.22
C ALA A 212 0.79 12.46 22.56
N GLU A 213 1.70 11.48 22.55
CA GLU A 213 2.18 10.79 23.77
C GLU A 213 2.82 11.75 24.78
N GLN A 214 3.36 12.87 24.30
CA GLN A 214 4.02 13.89 25.11
C GLN A 214 3.10 15.08 25.45
N GLY A 215 1.81 15.01 25.11
CA GLY A 215 0.84 16.07 25.34
C GLY A 215 1.08 17.34 24.51
N ARG A 216 1.83 17.23 23.41
CA ARG A 216 2.14 18.32 22.48
C ARG A 216 1.08 18.39 21.38
N ASP A 217 -0.14 18.76 21.75
CA ASP A 217 -1.33 18.68 20.89
C ASP A 217 -1.21 19.51 19.59
N ALA A 218 -0.61 20.70 19.67
CA ALA A 218 -0.41 21.57 18.50
C ALA A 218 0.56 20.96 17.47
N GLU A 219 1.63 20.34 17.95
CA GLU A 219 2.61 19.61 17.13
C GLU A 219 1.99 18.33 16.54
N ALA A 220 1.22 17.58 17.34
CA ALA A 220 0.49 16.42 16.86
C ALA A 220 -0.49 16.77 15.73
N ALA A 221 -1.25 17.87 15.87
CA ALA A 221 -2.16 18.38 14.86
C ALA A 221 -1.44 18.84 13.58
N PHE A 222 -0.29 19.50 13.72
CA PHE A 222 0.58 19.86 12.60
C PHE A 222 1.03 18.63 11.80
N HIS A 223 1.51 17.59 12.48
CA HIS A 223 1.94 16.36 11.84
C HIS A 223 0.77 15.59 11.20
N GLN A 224 -0.43 15.61 11.79
CA GLN A 224 -1.64 15.09 11.13
C GLN A 224 -1.97 15.83 9.84
N ARG A 225 -1.81 17.16 9.79
CA ARG A 225 -2.01 17.93 8.54
C ARG A 225 -0.98 17.53 7.47
N ARG A 226 0.27 17.25 7.85
CA ARG A 226 1.28 16.70 6.93
C ARG A 226 0.84 15.36 6.36
N VAL A 227 0.36 14.44 7.22
CA VAL A 227 -0.16 13.13 6.79
C VAL A 227 -1.30 13.31 5.77
N ARG A 228 -2.23 14.23 6.03
CA ARG A 228 -3.34 14.52 5.10
C ARG A 228 -2.84 15.03 3.76
N LEU A 229 -1.95 16.03 3.73
CA LEU A 229 -1.43 16.58 2.47
C LEU A 229 -0.69 15.52 1.64
N PHE A 230 0.11 14.66 2.26
CA PHE A 230 0.77 13.57 1.55
C PHE A 230 -0.22 12.51 1.06
N THR A 231 -1.25 12.20 1.85
CA THR A 231 -2.32 11.27 1.44
C THR A 231 -3.10 11.82 0.25
N ASP A 232 -3.48 13.10 0.30
CA ASP A 232 -4.22 13.77 -0.76
C ASP A 232 -3.40 13.82 -2.06
N GLN A 233 -2.09 14.10 -1.97
CA GLN A 233 -1.19 14.05 -3.11
C GLN A 233 -1.16 12.67 -3.75
N LEU A 234 -1.12 11.60 -2.95
CA LEU A 234 -1.12 10.23 -3.44
C LEU A 234 -2.43 9.93 -4.19
N VAL A 235 -3.57 10.31 -3.61
CA VAL A 235 -4.90 10.10 -4.20
C VAL A 235 -5.02 10.83 -5.54
N GLU A 236 -4.55 12.08 -5.63
CA GLU A 236 -4.63 12.88 -6.86
C GLU A 236 -3.64 12.41 -7.94
N ALA A 237 -2.44 12.00 -7.56
CA ALA A 237 -1.41 11.57 -8.51
C ALA A 237 -1.65 10.16 -9.07
N ASN A 238 -2.24 9.24 -8.30
CA ASN A 238 -2.39 7.83 -8.67
C ASN A 238 -3.08 7.59 -10.04
N PRO A 239 -4.21 8.25 -10.37
CA PRO A 239 -4.82 8.12 -11.69
C PRO A 239 -3.92 8.62 -12.82
N VAL A 240 -3.18 9.72 -12.60
CA VAL A 240 -2.27 10.30 -13.59
C VAL A 240 -1.09 9.36 -13.87
N LEU A 241 -0.53 8.74 -12.84
CA LEU A 241 0.55 7.76 -12.98
C LEU A 241 0.08 6.51 -13.73
N THR A 242 -1.15 6.06 -13.45
CA THR A 242 -1.77 4.93 -14.15
C THR A 242 -1.90 5.25 -15.64
N GLU A 243 -2.39 6.44 -15.96
CA GLU A 243 -2.53 6.92 -17.34
C GLU A 243 -1.17 7.01 -18.08
N ILE A 244 -0.11 7.50 -17.42
CA ILE A 244 1.24 7.50 -17.99
C ILE A 244 1.69 6.08 -18.31
N SER A 245 1.52 5.16 -17.36
CA SER A 245 1.90 3.75 -17.52
C SER A 245 1.16 3.10 -18.69
N ASP A 246 -0.17 3.25 -18.74
CA ASP A 246 -1.01 2.70 -19.80
C ASP A 246 -0.58 3.23 -21.17
N CYS A 247 -0.35 4.55 -21.29
CA CYS A 247 0.16 5.16 -22.50
C CYS A 247 1.52 4.59 -22.93
N MET A 248 2.46 4.40 -22.00
CA MET A 248 3.78 3.83 -22.30
C MET A 248 3.66 2.41 -22.86
N THR A 249 2.80 1.57 -22.29
CA THR A 249 2.57 0.21 -22.82
C THR A 249 1.85 0.22 -24.16
N ALA A 250 0.86 1.09 -24.35
CA ALA A 250 0.14 1.20 -25.62
C ALA A 250 1.05 1.72 -26.75
N GLU A 251 1.89 2.72 -26.45
CA GLU A 251 2.94 3.22 -27.35
C GLU A 251 3.90 2.10 -27.75
N GLY A 252 4.41 1.32 -26.78
CA GLY A 252 5.28 0.18 -27.05
C GLY A 252 4.64 -0.88 -27.95
N ARG A 253 3.37 -1.25 -27.70
CA ARG A 253 2.62 -2.18 -28.55
C ARG A 253 2.42 -1.66 -29.97
N ALA A 254 2.16 -0.36 -30.13
CA ALA A 254 2.01 0.26 -31.44
C ALA A 254 3.33 0.25 -32.23
N LEU A 255 4.45 0.56 -31.57
CA LEU A 255 5.79 0.48 -32.17
C LEU A 255 6.14 -0.94 -32.62
N ASP A 256 5.87 -1.94 -31.78
CA ASP A 256 6.09 -3.36 -32.11
C ASP A 256 5.24 -3.82 -33.31
N ALA A 257 4.02 -3.27 -33.45
CA ALA A 257 3.14 -3.53 -34.58
C ALA A 257 3.49 -2.74 -35.85
N GLY A 258 4.46 -1.81 -35.79
CA GLY A 258 4.80 -0.91 -36.88
C GLY A 258 3.78 0.20 -37.15
N ASP A 259 2.87 0.47 -36.20
CA ASP A 259 1.85 1.51 -36.28
C ASP A 259 2.37 2.83 -35.71
N ALA A 260 3.02 3.62 -36.57
CA ALA A 260 3.64 4.89 -36.20
C ALA A 260 2.61 5.96 -35.76
N ASP A 261 1.40 5.94 -36.33
CA ASP A 261 0.38 6.93 -36.03
C ASP A 261 -0.21 6.69 -34.63
N ALA A 262 -0.52 5.43 -34.30
CA ALA A 262 -0.96 5.05 -32.96
C ALA A 262 0.15 5.32 -31.92
N ALA A 263 1.40 4.98 -32.22
CA ALA A 263 2.52 5.27 -31.31
C ALA A 263 2.65 6.78 -31.01
N ALA A 264 2.53 7.63 -32.04
CA ALA A 264 2.58 9.08 -31.87
C ALA A 264 1.37 9.62 -31.07
N GLU A 265 0.19 9.02 -31.22
CA GLU A 265 -0.99 9.39 -30.42
C GLU A 265 -0.80 9.08 -28.94
N TRP A 266 -0.34 7.87 -28.61
CA TRP A 266 -0.05 7.45 -27.23
C TRP A 266 1.07 8.29 -26.63
N GLY A 267 2.11 8.62 -27.40
CA GLY A 267 3.16 9.54 -26.99
C GLY A 267 2.63 10.92 -26.58
N ARG A 268 1.75 11.52 -27.40
CA ARG A 268 1.11 12.82 -27.05
C ARG A 268 0.25 12.73 -25.80
N ARG A 269 -0.44 11.60 -25.58
CA ARG A 269 -1.30 11.38 -24.41
C ARG A 269 -0.45 11.23 -23.14
N LYS A 270 0.64 10.47 -23.23
CA LYS A 270 1.68 10.35 -22.19
C LYS A 270 2.25 11.72 -21.81
N ASP A 271 2.59 12.57 -22.77
CA ASP A 271 3.15 13.91 -22.50
C ASP A 271 2.17 14.80 -21.73
N ARG A 272 0.88 14.77 -22.09
CA ARG A 272 -0.16 15.47 -21.33
C ARG A 272 -0.29 14.97 -19.90
N ALA A 273 -0.22 13.66 -19.69
CA ALA A 273 -0.30 13.08 -18.36
C ALA A 273 0.94 13.45 -17.51
N ASN A 274 2.14 13.48 -18.10
CA ASN A 274 3.34 13.98 -17.42
C ASN A 274 3.22 15.45 -17.00
N LEU A 275 2.61 16.30 -17.84
CA LEU A 275 2.35 17.69 -17.48
C LEU A 275 1.38 17.79 -16.29
N ALA A 276 0.29 17.02 -16.31
CA ALA A 276 -0.67 16.96 -15.20
C ALA A 276 -0.02 16.49 -13.89
N LEU A 277 0.90 15.52 -13.96
CA LEU A 277 1.65 15.06 -12.79
C LEU A 277 2.55 16.18 -12.22
N ALA A 278 3.21 16.94 -13.08
CA ALA A 278 4.03 18.09 -12.67
C ALA A 278 3.19 19.17 -11.99
N GLU A 279 1.99 19.48 -12.53
CA GLU A 279 1.05 20.42 -11.92
C GLU A 279 0.58 19.95 -10.53
N CYS A 280 0.22 18.66 -10.40
CA CYS A 280 -0.13 18.05 -9.13
C CYS A 280 1.03 18.18 -8.11
N SER A 281 2.26 17.84 -8.52
CA SER A 281 3.43 17.98 -7.64
C SER A 281 3.66 19.43 -7.20
N GLN A 282 3.52 20.41 -8.11
CA GLN A 282 3.68 21.83 -7.77
C GLN A 282 2.63 22.31 -6.77
N LYS A 283 1.37 21.87 -6.91
CA LYS A 283 0.28 22.17 -5.96
C LYS A 283 0.65 21.71 -4.55
N TYR A 284 1.03 20.44 -4.37
CA TYR A 284 1.31 19.90 -3.04
C TYR A 284 2.64 20.40 -2.44
N ASN A 285 3.65 20.70 -3.27
CA ASN A 285 4.86 21.38 -2.81
C ASN A 285 4.55 22.76 -2.21
N ARG A 286 3.60 23.50 -2.81
CA ARG A 286 3.16 24.79 -2.28
C ARG A 286 2.42 24.64 -0.96
N LEU A 287 1.43 23.74 -0.88
CA LEU A 287 0.67 23.47 0.34
C LEU A 287 1.56 23.01 1.49
N MET A 288 2.57 22.17 1.21
CA MET A 288 3.57 21.76 2.19
C MET A 288 4.51 22.91 2.60
N GLY A 289 4.78 23.86 1.70
CA GLY A 289 5.49 25.10 1.99
C GLY A 289 4.71 25.97 2.97
N GLU A 290 3.46 26.27 2.66
CA GLU A 290 2.53 27.04 3.50
C GLU A 290 2.38 26.41 4.89
N LEU A 291 2.18 25.10 4.97
CA LEU A 291 2.10 24.39 6.25
C LEU A 291 3.38 24.55 7.07
N ARG A 292 4.57 24.48 6.45
CA ARG A 292 5.85 24.68 7.16
C ARG A 292 6.03 26.10 7.65
N GLU A 293 5.56 27.10 6.91
CA GLU A 293 5.61 28.51 7.30
C GLU A 293 4.67 28.82 8.48
N GLU A 294 3.49 28.18 8.52
CA GLU A 294 2.57 28.26 9.67
C GLU A 294 3.21 27.71 10.95
N GLY A 295 4.02 26.66 10.83
CA GLY A 295 4.61 25.94 11.98
C GLY A 295 3.55 25.29 12.87
N TRP A 296 3.96 24.77 14.04
CA TRP A 296 3.03 24.27 15.07
C TRP A 296 2.78 25.28 16.20
N GLY A 297 3.31 26.50 16.08
CA GLY A 297 3.15 27.58 17.04
C GLY A 297 3.94 27.37 18.35
N ASP A 298 5.20 27.79 18.40
CA ASP A 298 5.84 28.18 19.66
C ASP A 298 5.63 29.69 19.85
N SER A 299 4.45 30.08 20.31
CA SER A 299 4.22 31.43 20.82
C SER A 299 4.05 31.40 22.33
N ASP A 300 5.01 30.80 23.05
CA ASP A 300 5.20 30.98 24.50
C ASP A 300 6.63 30.61 24.93
N SER A 301 7.62 31.42 24.56
CA SER A 301 8.89 31.54 25.31
C SER A 301 9.61 32.87 25.06
N ALA A 302 8.87 33.98 25.09
CA ALA A 302 9.46 35.31 25.24
C ALA A 302 8.90 35.97 26.51
N ALA A 303 9.52 35.61 27.64
CA ALA A 303 9.52 36.40 28.88
C ALA A 303 10.98 36.52 29.35
#